data_AF-A0A381ZGU8-F1
#
_entry.id   AF-A0A381ZGU8-F1
#
_cell.length_a   1.000
_cell.length_b   1.000
_cell.length_c   1.000
_cell.angle_alpha   90.00
_cell.angle_beta   90.00
_cell.angle_gamma   90.00
#
_symmetry.space_group_name_H-M   'P 1'
#
loop_
_entity.id
_entity.type
_entity.pdbx_description
1 polymer ?
#
loop_
_entity_poly.entity_id
_entity_poly.type
_entity_poly.pdbx_seq_one_letter_code
_entity_poly.pdbx_strand_id
1 'polypeptide(L)'
;VLTPEQNAIVYLMFLNGILFLGLRFIAFSIVYHDSKGSKRIGYALLTTVLLIALIQQEYQAMIQLSFIDSDIRKILLGGCVAPIFLLSIAYYRMKRSRFESEANKIEHPKD
;
A
#
# COMPACT_ATOMS: atom_id res chain seq x y z
N VAL A 1 -7.78 7.62 -31.89
CA VAL A 1 -6.81 6.54 -31.62
C VAL A 1 -5.74 7.13 -30.71
N LEU A 2 -5.43 6.46 -29.60
CA LEU A 2 -4.39 6.91 -28.66
C LEU A 2 -3.00 6.68 -29.26
N THR A 3 -2.06 7.59 -29.03
CA THR A 3 -0.64 7.35 -29.37
C THR A 3 -0.05 6.28 -28.45
N PRO A 4 1.05 5.62 -28.84
CA PRO A 4 1.74 4.65 -27.97
C PRO A 4 2.07 5.23 -26.59
N GLU A 5 2.50 6.50 -26.55
CA GLU A 5 2.81 7.23 -25.31
C GLU A 5 1.56 7.44 -24.43
N GLN A 6 0.45 7.87 -25.04
CA GLN A 6 -0.81 8.04 -24.32
C GLN A 6 -1.31 6.71 -23.76
N ASN A 7 -1.15 5.61 -24.50
CA ASN A 7 -1.53 4.28 -24.05
C ASN A 7 -0.65 3.82 -22.87
N ALA A 8 0.65 4.10 -22.91
CA ALA A 8 1.57 3.82 -21.81
C ALA A 8 1.25 4.65 -20.55
N ILE A 9 0.84 5.92 -20.70
CA ILE A 9 0.38 6.76 -19.58
C ILE A 9 -0.90 6.19 -18.95
N VAL A 10 -1.90 5.81 -19.77
CA VAL A 10 -3.14 5.19 -19.28
C VAL A 10 -2.83 3.86 -18.57
N TYR A 11 -1.92 3.07 -19.12
CA TYR A 11 -1.46 1.83 -18.51
C TYR A 11 -0.78 2.08 -17.15
N LEU A 12 0.09 3.09 -17.04
CA LEU A 12 0.71 3.50 -15.77
C LEU A 12 -0.30 3.99 -14.74
N MET A 13 -1.32 4.76 -15.14
CA MET A 13 -2.39 5.19 -14.24
C MET A 13 -3.17 3.98 -13.70
N PHE A 14 -3.45 3.00 -14.56
CA PHE A 14 -4.14 1.79 -14.18
C PHE A 14 -3.32 0.92 -13.21
N LEU A 15 -2.03 0.70 -13.51
CA LEU A 15 -1.11 -0.04 -12.63
C LEU A 15 -1.00 0.62 -11.25
N ASN A 16 -0.85 1.95 -11.21
CA ASN A 16 -0.79 2.70 -9.96
C ASN A 16 -2.06 2.49 -9.12
N GLY A 17 -3.25 2.46 -9.77
CA GLY A 17 -4.52 2.18 -9.08
C GLY A 17 -4.55 0.82 -8.41
N ILE A 18 -4.07 -0.23 -9.09
CA ILE A 18 -3.97 -1.59 -8.53
C ILE A 18 -2.96 -1.62 -7.39
N LEU A 19 -1.81 -0.95 -7.58
CA LEU A 19 -0.76 -0.84 -6.58
C LEU A 19 -1.29 -0.24 -5.27
N PHE A 20 -2.00 0.90 -5.35
CA PHE A 20 -2.65 1.53 -4.19
C PHE A 20 -3.65 0.60 -3.50
N LEU A 21 -4.46 -0.13 -4.27
CA LEU A 21 -5.46 -1.04 -3.73
C LEU A 21 -4.81 -2.21 -2.96
N GLY A 22 -3.77 -2.83 -3.52
CA GLY A 22 -3.07 -3.93 -2.85
C GLY A 22 -2.29 -3.45 -1.63
N LEU A 23 -1.69 -2.26 -1.69
CA LEU A 23 -0.98 -1.66 -0.56
C LEU A 23 -1.93 -1.31 0.59
N ARG A 24 -3.15 -0.82 0.29
CA ARG A 24 -4.21 -0.66 1.29
C ARG A 24 -4.63 -1.99 1.91
N PHE A 25 -4.72 -3.05 1.12
CA PHE A 25 -5.07 -4.38 1.63
C PHE A 25 -4.02 -4.93 2.60
N ILE A 26 -2.73 -4.75 2.30
CA ILE A 26 -1.63 -5.14 3.20
C ILE A 26 -1.71 -4.34 4.51
N ALA A 27 -1.81 -3.01 4.42
CA ALA A 27 -1.93 -2.14 5.59
C ALA A 27 -3.10 -2.55 6.49
N PHE A 28 -4.26 -2.82 5.89
CA PHE A 28 -5.45 -3.29 6.60
C PHE A 28 -5.23 -4.66 7.26
N SER A 29 -4.58 -5.59 6.55
CA SER A 29 -4.29 -6.94 7.06
C SER A 29 -3.34 -6.93 8.26
N ILE A 30 -2.35 -6.02 8.27
CA ILE A 30 -1.43 -5.83 9.41
C ILE A 30 -2.17 -5.25 10.61
N VAL A 31 -3.04 -4.26 10.39
CA VAL A 31 -3.68 -3.52 11.49
C VAL A 31 -4.85 -4.29 12.12
N TYR A 32 -5.56 -5.12 11.35
CA TYR A 32 -6.68 -5.94 11.84
C TYR A 32 -6.28 -7.40 12.01
N HIS A 33 -5.44 -7.64 13.02
CA HIS A 33 -4.96 -8.95 13.45
C HIS A 33 -5.86 -9.53 14.57
N ASP A 34 -7.15 -9.77 14.28
CA ASP A 34 -8.03 -10.50 15.21
C ASP A 34 -8.05 -11.99 14.84
N SER A 35 -8.17 -12.86 15.86
CA SER A 35 -7.96 -14.32 16.02
C SER A 35 -8.00 -15.31 14.84
N LYS A 36 -8.38 -14.93 13.61
CA LYS A 36 -8.29 -15.72 12.36
C LYS A 36 -6.98 -15.46 11.57
N GLY A 37 -5.89 -15.09 12.27
CA GLY A 37 -4.67 -14.49 11.71
C GLY A 37 -3.91 -15.30 10.65
N SER A 38 -3.93 -16.63 10.69
CA SER A 38 -3.11 -17.47 9.80
C SER A 38 -3.46 -17.31 8.31
N LYS A 39 -4.74 -17.27 7.96
CA LYS A 39 -5.17 -17.17 6.54
C LYS A 39 -4.90 -15.78 5.96
N ARG A 40 -5.04 -14.72 6.77
CA ARG A 40 -4.79 -13.33 6.35
C ARG A 40 -3.32 -13.02 6.11
N ILE A 41 -2.41 -13.56 6.92
CA ILE A 41 -0.96 -13.45 6.67
C ILE A 41 -0.62 -14.05 5.30
N GLY A 42 -1.20 -15.21 4.95
CA GLY A 42 -1.00 -15.84 3.64
C GLY A 42 -1.45 -14.94 2.49
N TYR A 43 -2.64 -14.32 2.58
CA TYR A 43 -3.11 -13.37 1.58
C TYR A 43 -2.25 -12.11 1.50
N ALA A 44 -1.76 -11.59 2.63
CA ALA A 44 -0.86 -10.45 2.65
C ALA A 44 0.45 -10.77 1.93
N LEU A 45 1.05 -11.94 2.16
CA LEU A 45 2.27 -12.39 1.47
C LEU A 45 2.05 -12.53 -0.04
N LEU A 46 0.95 -13.17 -0.46
CA LEU A 46 0.61 -13.27 -1.88
C LEU A 46 0.40 -11.89 -2.52
N THR A 47 -0.26 -10.98 -1.79
CA THR A 47 -0.45 -9.60 -2.24
C THR A 47 0.88 -8.87 -2.38
N THR A 48 1.84 -9.08 -1.46
CA THR A 48 3.18 -8.50 -1.56
C THR A 48 3.89 -8.97 -2.83
N VAL A 49 3.86 -10.27 -3.14
CA VAL A 49 4.48 -10.81 -4.37
C VAL A 49 3.83 -10.20 -5.61
N LEU A 50 2.50 -10.08 -5.63
CA LEU A 50 1.77 -9.43 -6.73
C LEU A 50 2.19 -7.96 -6.89
N LEU A 51 2.32 -7.21 -5.79
CA LEU A 51 2.74 -5.81 -5.82
C LEU A 51 4.17 -5.63 -6.32
N ILE A 52 5.09 -6.55 -5.99
CA ILE A 52 6.45 -6.52 -6.55
C ILE A 52 6.42 -6.66 -8.07
N ALA A 53 5.59 -7.57 -8.60
CA ALA A 53 5.42 -7.72 -10.05
C ALA A 53 4.80 -6.46 -10.68
N LEU A 54 3.84 -5.81 -10.03
CA LEU A 54 3.25 -4.55 -10.50
C LEU A 54 4.27 -3.41 -10.55
N ILE A 55 5.10 -3.26 -9.50
CA ILE A 55 6.20 -2.28 -9.45
C ILE A 55 7.17 -2.51 -10.61
N GLN A 56 7.48 -3.77 -10.94
CA GLN A 56 8.33 -4.09 -12.10
C GLN A 56 7.66 -3.69 -13.42
N GLN A 57 6.35 -3.92 -13.57
CA GLN A 57 5.61 -3.51 -14.76
C GLN A 57 5.57 -1.98 -14.92
N GLU A 58 5.36 -1.24 -13.83
CA GLU A 58 5.41 0.22 -13.83
C GLU A 58 6.79 0.75 -14.20
N TYR A 59 7.84 0.15 -13.64
CA TYR A 59 9.22 0.49 -13.95
C TYR A 59 9.52 0.33 -15.46
N GLN A 60 9.11 -0.80 -16.05
CA GLN A 60 9.28 -1.04 -17.50
C GLN A 60 8.47 -0.06 -18.36
N ALA A 61 7.23 0.25 -17.95
CA ALA A 61 6.41 1.22 -18.67
C ALA A 61 6.98 2.66 -18.59
N MET A 62 7.60 3.04 -17.48
CA MET A 62 8.29 4.34 -17.37
C MET A 62 9.57 4.40 -18.20
N ILE A 63 10.32 3.29 -18.34
CA ILE A 63 11.46 3.21 -19.27
C ILE A 63 10.99 3.46 -20.71
N GLN A 64 9.87 2.86 -21.12
CA GLN A 64 9.31 3.05 -22.46
C GLN A 64 8.91 4.50 -22.74
N LEU A 65 8.53 5.24 -21.68
CA LEU A 65 8.26 6.68 -21.74
C LEU A 65 9.52 7.55 -21.64
N SER A 66 10.71 6.96 -21.76
CA SER A 66 12.01 7.65 -21.71
C SER A 66 12.31 8.40 -20.40
N PHE A 67 11.74 7.93 -19.27
CA PHE A 67 12.14 8.45 -17.96
C PHE A 67 13.55 8.01 -17.59
N ILE A 68 14.27 8.86 -16.85
CA ILE A 68 15.60 8.57 -16.33
C ILE A 68 15.50 7.59 -15.16
N ASP A 69 16.32 6.53 -15.11
CA ASP A 69 16.27 5.49 -14.06
C ASP A 69 16.26 6.07 -12.63
N SER A 70 17.04 7.12 -12.39
CA SER A 70 17.09 7.80 -11.09
C SER A 70 15.75 8.42 -10.69
N ASP A 71 15.00 8.94 -11.67
CA ASP A 71 13.72 9.59 -11.43
C ASP A 71 12.61 8.56 -11.28
N ILE A 72 12.66 7.47 -12.07
CA ILE A 72 11.75 6.32 -11.94
C ILE A 72 11.80 5.77 -10.51
N ARG A 73 13.00 5.52 -9.97
CA ARG A 73 13.15 5.01 -8.60
C ARG A 73 12.65 5.99 -7.54
N LYS A 74 12.90 7.29 -7.72
CA LYS A 74 12.37 8.33 -6.82
C LYS A 74 10.85 8.39 -6.86
N ILE A 75 10.23 8.25 -8.03
CA ILE A 75 8.77 8.26 -8.20
C ILE A 75 8.15 7.00 -7.59
N LEU A 76 8.71 5.82 -7.86
CA LEU A 76 8.20 4.56 -7.28
C LEU A 76 8.38 4.50 -5.75
N LEU A 77 9.57 4.82 -5.24
CA LEU A 77 9.84 4.77 -3.79
C LEU A 77 9.19 5.93 -3.03
N GLY A 78 9.34 7.16 -3.54
CA GLY A 78 8.82 8.36 -2.90
C GLY A 78 7.31 8.55 -3.10
N GLY A 79 6.79 8.20 -4.27
CA GLY A 79 5.38 8.37 -4.62
C GLY A 79 4.48 7.21 -4.20
N CYS A 80 4.99 5.98 -4.14
CA CYS A 80 4.16 4.80 -3.84
C CYS A 80 4.47 4.17 -2.48
N VAL A 81 5.75 3.94 -2.15
CA VAL A 81 6.09 3.24 -0.90
C VAL A 81 5.92 4.14 0.34
N ALA A 82 6.41 5.38 0.27
CA ALA A 82 6.37 6.29 1.41
C ALA A 82 4.94 6.64 1.91
N PRO A 83 3.97 6.96 1.03
CA PRO A 83 2.62 7.31 1.48
C PRO A 83 1.92 6.16 2.19
N ILE A 84 2.02 4.94 1.65
CA ILE A 84 1.41 3.77 2.29
C ILE A 84 2.11 3.43 3.61
N PHE A 85 3.43 3.55 3.68
CA PHE A 85 4.14 3.31 4.94
C PHE A 85 3.70 4.30 6.02
N LEU A 86 3.60 5.59 5.67
CA LEU A 86 3.13 6.64 6.59
C LEU A 86 1.66 6.44 6.99
N LEU A 87 0.77 6.13 6.03
CA LEU A 87 -0.64 5.81 6.29
C LEU A 87 -0.78 4.59 7.20
N SER A 88 0.00 3.54 6.98
CA SER A 88 -0.01 2.32 7.79
C SER A 88 0.42 2.61 9.23
N ILE A 89 1.47 3.41 9.42
CA ILE A 89 1.94 3.83 10.75
C ILE A 89 0.92 4.72 11.45
N ALA A 90 0.39 5.73 10.75
CA ALA A 90 -0.60 6.66 11.31
C ALA A 90 -1.86 5.90 11.75
N TYR A 91 -2.34 4.98 10.92
CA TYR A 91 -3.51 4.17 11.20
C TYR A 91 -3.27 3.18 12.35
N TYR A 92 -2.11 2.53 12.40
CA TYR A 92 -1.71 1.70 13.54
C TYR A 92 -1.68 2.51 14.85
N ARG A 93 -1.08 3.71 14.83
CA ARG A 93 -1.03 4.61 16.00
C ARG A 93 -2.42 5.03 16.48
N MET A 94 -3.29 5.45 15.57
CA MET A 94 -4.68 5.80 15.90
C MET A 94 -5.43 4.62 16.53
N LYS A 95 -5.27 3.42 15.97
CA LYS A 95 -5.94 2.22 16.49
C LYS A 95 -5.39 1.81 17.85
N ARG A 96 -4.08 1.88 18.05
CA ARG A 96 -3.43 1.61 19.35
C ARG A 96 -3.93 2.58 20.43
N SER A 97 -3.99 3.88 20.12
CA SER A 97 -4.51 4.90 21.03
C SER A 97 -5.97 4.64 21.43
N ARG A 98 -6.81 4.18 20.48
CA ARG A 98 -8.19 3.78 20.78
C ARG A 98 -8.27 2.58 21.72
N PHE A 99 -7.46 1.54 21.52
CA PHE A 99 -7.43 0.38 22.42
C PHE A 99 -6.94 0.76 23.82
N GLU A 100 -5.91 1.61 23.93
CA GLU A 100 -5.43 2.12 25.23
C GLU A 100 -6.52 2.95 25.93
N SER A 101 -7.31 3.75 25.19
CA SER A 101 -8.43 4.53 25.76
C SER A 101 -9.64 3.67 26.15
N GLU A 102 -9.96 2.62 25.38
CA GLU A 102 -11.03 1.68 25.70
C GLU A 102 -10.65 0.79 26.89
N ALA A 103 -9.40 0.31 27.00
CA ALA A 103 -8.91 -0.44 28.15
C ALA A 103 -8.97 0.37 29.46
N ASN A 104 -8.55 1.64 29.42
CA ASN A 104 -8.54 2.53 30.59
C ASN A 104 -9.96 2.88 31.09
N LYS A 105 -10.97 2.87 30.20
CA LYS A 105 -12.39 3.00 30.57
C LYS A 105 -12.96 1.76 31.28
N ILE A 106 -12.38 0.58 31.04
CA ILE A 106 -12.84 -0.68 31.65
C ILE A 106 -12.21 -0.86 33.05
N GLU A 107 -10.97 -0.40 33.26
CA GLU A 107 -10.30 -0.46 34.57
C GLU A 107 -10.81 0.58 35.59
N HIS A 108 -11.33 1.72 35.13
CA HIS A 108 -12.05 2.68 35.97
C HIS A 108 -13.50 2.82 35.51
N PRO A 109 -14.41 1.94 35.98
CA PRO A 109 -15.84 2.16 35.78
C PRO A 109 -16.18 3.47 36.48
N LYS A 110 -16.68 4.45 35.72
CA LYS A 110 -17.23 5.66 36.31
C LYS A 110 -18.38 5.23 37.22
N ASP A 111 -18.26 5.66 38.48
CA ASP A 111 -19.11 5.40 39.64
C ASP A 111 -20.60 5.17 39.35
#